data_AF-A0A2C9T1F4-F1
#
_entry.id   AF-A0A2C9T1F4-F1
#
_cell.length_a   1.000
_cell.length_b   1.000
_cell.length_c   1.000
_cell.angle_alpha   90.00
_cell.angle_beta   90.00
_cell.angle_gamma   90.00
#
_symmetry.space_group_name_H-M   'P 1'
#
loop_
_entity.id
_entity.type
_entity.pdbx_description
1 polymer ?
#
loop_
_entity_poly.entity_id
_entity_poly.type
_entity_poly.pdbx_seq_one_letter_code
_entity_poly.pdbx_strand_id
1 'polypeptide(L)'
;MDWVTAALSLNNIPDLHSTIGSIKRVLKPEGRFAFTVPHPCFEAPSASSVMVDGLQRRVIGDYLAEGFWASIHPQSVRRAGNYHRTIATYMTALTDHGL
;
A
#
# COMPACT_ATOMS: atom_id res chain seq x y z
N MET A 1 2.47 -22.20 8.05
CA MET A 1 3.09 -21.16 8.90
C MET A 1 2.07 -20.70 9.93
N ASP A 2 2.51 -20.49 11.18
CA ASP A 2 1.66 -19.92 12.24
C ASP A 2 1.53 -18.41 12.09
N TRP A 3 2.58 -17.77 11.58
CA TRP A 3 2.63 -16.33 11.30
C TRP A 3 3.25 -16.07 9.94
N VAL A 4 2.72 -15.07 9.23
CA VAL A 4 3.33 -14.46 8.05
C VAL A 4 3.39 -12.96 8.28
N THR A 5 4.52 -12.33 7.93
CA THR A 5 4.69 -10.88 8.03
C THR A 5 5.11 -10.27 6.70
N ALA A 6 4.64 -9.05 6.43
CA ALA A 6 5.04 -8.28 5.25
C ALA A 6 5.24 -6.81 5.62
N ALA A 7 6.49 -6.36 5.70
CA ALA A 7 6.82 -4.99 6.08
C ALA A 7 7.13 -4.14 4.85
N LEU A 8 6.29 -3.15 4.56
CA LEU A 8 6.45 -2.17 3.46
C LEU A 8 6.72 -2.80 2.08
N SER A 9 6.20 -4.01 1.84
CA SER A 9 6.47 -4.80 0.64
C SER A 9 5.26 -4.96 -0.27
N LEU A 10 4.03 -5.03 0.27
CA LEU A 10 2.82 -5.26 -0.55
C LEU A 10 2.55 -4.14 -1.55
N ASN A 11 2.94 -2.90 -1.24
CA ASN A 11 2.84 -1.76 -2.15
C ASN A 11 3.82 -1.86 -3.34
N ASN A 12 4.74 -2.82 -3.36
CA ASN A 12 5.68 -3.03 -4.47
C ASN A 12 5.26 -4.20 -5.37
N ILE A 13 4.14 -4.86 -5.07
CA ILE A 13 3.66 -6.04 -5.80
C ILE A 13 2.46 -5.64 -6.67
N PRO A 14 2.42 -5.96 -7.98
CA PRO A 14 1.32 -5.62 -8.88
C PRO A 14 0.01 -6.32 -8.54
N ASP A 15 0.06 -7.62 -8.28
CA ASP A 15 -1.13 -8.44 -8.05
C ASP A 15 -1.30 -8.71 -6.56
N LEU A 16 -2.15 -7.89 -5.94
CA LEU A 16 -2.47 -8.01 -4.52
C LEU A 16 -3.24 -9.31 -4.23
N HIS A 17 -4.26 -9.65 -5.02
CA HIS A 17 -5.10 -10.82 -4.76
C HIS A 17 -4.31 -12.13 -4.86
N SER A 18 -3.48 -12.30 -5.88
CA SER A 18 -2.62 -13.50 -5.99
C SER A 18 -1.61 -13.61 -4.84
N THR A 19 -1.13 -12.47 -4.34
CA THR A 19 -0.23 -12.41 -3.18
C THR A 19 -0.95 -12.83 -1.90
N ILE A 20 -2.12 -12.26 -1.63
CA ILE A 20 -2.93 -12.60 -0.45
C ILE A 20 -3.36 -14.07 -0.51
N GLY A 21 -3.78 -14.59 -1.67
CA GLY A 21 -4.12 -16.01 -1.84
C GLY A 21 -2.93 -16.94 -1.57
N SER A 22 -1.74 -16.55 -2.00
CA SER A 22 -0.50 -17.29 -1.69
C SER A 22 -0.18 -17.28 -0.20
N ILE A 23 -0.39 -16.15 0.49
CA ILE A 23 -0.24 -16.02 1.96
C ILE A 23 -1.25 -16.93 2.67
N LYS A 24 -2.52 -16.88 2.29
CA LYS A 24 -3.57 -17.72 2.87
C LYS A 24 -3.23 -19.21 2.74
N ARG A 25 -2.75 -19.64 1.57
CA ARG A 25 -2.37 -21.03 1.30
C ARG A 25 -1.28 -21.56 2.23
N VAL A 26 -0.31 -20.73 2.61
CA VAL A 26 0.81 -21.16 3.46
C VAL A 26 0.50 -21.05 4.95
N LEU A 27 -0.54 -20.31 5.34
CA LEU A 27 -0.99 -20.21 6.73
C LEU A 27 -1.69 -21.50 7.16
N LYS A 28 -1.41 -21.94 8.39
CA LYS A 28 -2.21 -22.99 9.04
C LYS A 28 -3.62 -22.45 9.36
N PRO A 29 -4.61 -23.31 9.64
CA PRO A 29 -5.83 -22.87 10.33
C PRO A 29 -5.47 -22.04 11.58
N GLU A 30 -6.21 -20.96 11.84
CA GLU A 30 -5.92 -19.98 12.91
C GLU A 30 -4.56 -19.23 12.81
N GLY A 31 -3.81 -19.44 11.72
CA GLY A 31 -2.59 -18.69 11.45
C GLY A 31 -2.87 -17.21 11.19
N ARG A 32 -1.90 -16.35 11.51
CA ARG A 32 -2.07 -14.89 11.48
C ARG A 32 -1.19 -14.23 10.43
N PHE A 33 -1.74 -13.24 9.75
CA PHE A 33 -1.01 -12.36 8.85
C PHE A 33 -0.95 -10.95 9.43
N ALA A 34 0.23 -10.35 9.46
CA ALA A 34 0.41 -8.96 9.85
C ALA A 34 1.27 -8.22 8.82
N PHE A 35 0.86 -7.02 8.42
CA PHE A 35 1.60 -6.27 7.42
C PHE A 35 1.58 -4.76 7.69
N THR A 36 2.52 -4.08 7.04
CA THR A 36 2.55 -2.62 6.97
C THR A 36 2.68 -2.18 5.53
N VAL A 37 2.00 -1.08 5.19
CA VAL A 37 2.13 -0.38 3.92
C VAL A 37 2.24 1.12 4.21
N PRO A 38 2.88 1.90 3.33
CA PRO A 38 2.77 3.35 3.40
C PRO A 38 1.29 3.74 3.34
N HIS A 39 0.86 4.63 4.24
CA HIS A 39 -0.55 4.96 4.33
C HIS A 39 -1.00 5.66 3.02
N PRO A 40 -2.05 5.17 2.34
CA PRO A 40 -2.43 5.64 1.01
C PRO A 40 -2.77 7.13 0.93
N CYS A 41 -3.22 7.74 2.02
CA CYS A 41 -3.47 9.19 2.12
C CYS A 41 -2.20 10.02 1.95
N PHE A 42 -1.06 9.53 2.45
CA PHE A 42 0.20 10.28 2.43
C PHE A 42 1.01 10.03 1.18
N GLU A 43 0.84 8.87 0.55
CA GLU A 43 1.63 8.40 -0.60
C GLU A 43 0.76 8.19 -1.85
N ALA A 44 -0.39 8.85 -1.92
CA ALA A 44 -1.20 8.90 -3.13
C ALA A 44 -0.40 9.54 -4.28
N PRO A 45 -0.69 9.18 -5.55
CA PRO A 45 -0.18 9.89 -6.71
C PRO A 45 -0.41 11.39 -6.56
N SER A 46 0.55 12.22 -6.95
CA SER A 46 0.45 13.69 -6.86
C SER A 46 0.34 14.27 -5.44
N ALA A 47 0.49 13.47 -4.37
CA ALA A 47 0.48 13.98 -3.00
C ALA A 47 1.69 14.89 -2.73
N SER A 48 1.44 16.03 -2.09
CA SER A 48 2.45 17.08 -1.87
C SER A 48 2.38 17.63 -0.43
N SER A 49 3.38 18.44 -0.07
CA SER A 49 3.41 19.13 1.21
C SER A 49 3.37 20.63 0.95
N VAL A 50 2.52 21.35 1.68
CA VAL A 50 2.33 22.79 1.55
C VAL A 50 2.49 23.46 2.91
N MET A 51 2.91 24.72 2.92
CA MET A 51 2.92 25.55 4.13
C MET A 51 1.64 26.39 4.16
N VAL A 52 0.89 26.30 5.25
CA VAL A 52 -0.33 27.09 5.48
C VAL A 52 -0.25 27.65 6.89
N ASP A 53 -0.24 28.98 7.01
CA ASP A 53 -0.13 29.70 8.28
C ASP A 53 1.09 29.30 9.12
N GLY A 54 2.24 29.08 8.45
CA GLY A 54 3.47 28.63 9.10
C GLY A 54 3.49 27.16 9.53
N LEU A 55 2.43 26.40 9.25
CA LEU A 55 2.34 24.96 9.53
C LEU A 55 2.46 24.13 8.26
N GLN A 56 3.21 23.03 8.35
CA GLN A 56 3.28 22.06 7.27
C GLN A 56 2.00 21.22 7.21
N ARG A 57 1.35 21.19 6.05
CA ARG A 57 0.17 20.35 5.77
C ARG A 57 0.47 19.38 4.62
N ARG A 58 -0.10 18.18 4.69
CA ARG A 58 -0.05 17.21 3.60
C ARG A 58 -1.29 17.36 2.73
N VAL A 59 -1.09 17.57 1.44
CA VAL A 59 -2.15 17.54 0.44
C VAL A 59 -2.30 16.10 -0.03
N ILE A 60 -3.52 15.58 0.11
CA ILE A 60 -3.89 14.29 -0.47
C ILE A 60 -3.97 14.49 -1.98
N GLY A 61 -3.21 13.70 -2.73
CA GLY A 61 -3.25 13.72 -4.19
C GLY A 61 -4.42 12.91 -4.75
N ASP A 62 -4.19 12.22 -5.86
CA ASP A 62 -5.18 11.44 -6.60
C ASP A 62 -5.48 10.11 -5.89
N TYR A 63 -6.05 10.19 -4.68
CA TYR A 63 -6.23 9.04 -3.77
C TYR A 63 -7.04 7.88 -4.38
N LEU A 64 -8.00 8.17 -5.25
CA LEU A 64 -8.83 7.15 -5.88
C LEU A 64 -8.21 6.57 -7.17
N ALA A 65 -7.11 7.14 -7.66
CA ALA A 65 -6.41 6.67 -8.86
C ALA A 65 -5.46 5.52 -8.51
N GLU A 66 -6.00 4.33 -8.25
CA GLU A 66 -5.20 3.13 -7.96
C GLU A 66 -4.39 2.67 -9.17
N GLY A 67 -3.23 2.06 -8.92
CA GLY A 67 -2.36 1.51 -9.95
C GLY A 67 -0.88 1.78 -9.70
N PHE A 68 -0.05 1.46 -10.70
CA PHE A 68 1.37 1.78 -10.64
C PHE A 68 1.57 3.29 -10.73
N TRP A 69 2.35 3.82 -9.81
CA TRP A 69 2.76 5.21 -9.79
C TRP A 69 4.25 5.32 -9.52
N ALA A 70 4.92 6.19 -10.26
CA ALA A 70 6.31 6.54 -10.04
C ALA A 70 6.46 8.07 -10.13
N SER A 71 7.30 8.62 -9.25
CA SER A 71 7.62 10.04 -9.31
C SER A 71 8.51 10.34 -10.52
N ILE A 72 8.17 11.40 -11.25
CA ILE A 72 8.99 11.94 -12.34
C ILE A 72 10.18 12.78 -11.83
N HIS A 73 10.24 13.08 -10.52
CA HIS A 73 11.32 13.87 -9.95
C HIS A 73 12.62 13.04 -9.87
N PRO A 74 13.73 13.49 -10.49
CA PRO A 74 14.93 12.68 -10.66
C PRO A 74 15.56 12.18 -9.36
N GLN A 75 15.42 12.94 -8.27
CA GLN A 75 15.99 12.65 -6.95
C GLN A 75 15.00 11.93 -6.01
N SER A 76 13.78 11.65 -6.46
CA SER A 76 12.79 11.00 -5.61
C SER A 76 13.07 9.50 -5.48
N VAL A 77 13.08 9.00 -4.24
CA VAL A 77 13.11 7.55 -3.96
C VAL A 77 11.91 6.81 -4.57
N ARG A 78 10.83 7.54 -4.89
CA ARG A 78 9.64 7.02 -5.58
C ARG A 78 9.82 6.88 -7.09
N ARG A 79 11.02 7.14 -7.63
CA ARG A 79 11.35 6.86 -9.03
C ARG A 79 11.29 5.36 -9.35
N ALA A 80 11.56 4.50 -8.37
CA ALA A 80 11.38 3.04 -8.51
C ALA A 80 9.90 2.65 -8.73
N GLY A 81 8.99 3.52 -8.30
CA GLY A 81 7.56 3.31 -8.36
C GLY A 81 7.01 2.35 -7.31
N ASN A 82 5.70 2.42 -7.11
CA ASN A 82 4.93 1.55 -6.24
C ASN A 82 3.49 1.48 -6.76
N TYR A 83 2.74 0.49 -6.30
CA TYR A 83 1.32 0.33 -6.57
C TYR A 83 0.52 1.05 -5.48
N HIS A 84 -0.06 2.19 -5.85
CA HIS A 84 -1.01 2.90 -5.02
C HIS A 84 -2.34 2.14 -4.98
N ARG A 85 -2.87 1.97 -3.77
CA ARG A 85 -4.15 1.35 -3.49
C ARG A 85 -4.75 2.02 -2.26
N THR A 86 -6.05 2.21 -2.24
CA THR A 86 -6.84 2.64 -1.10
C THR A 86 -6.78 1.64 0.04
N ILE A 87 -7.13 2.08 1.25
CA ILE A 87 -7.26 1.16 2.40
C ILE A 87 -8.35 0.12 2.13
N ALA A 88 -9.46 0.54 1.50
CA ALA A 88 -10.56 -0.33 1.16
C ALA A 88 -10.12 -1.50 0.27
N THR A 89 -9.26 -1.25 -0.72
CA THR A 89 -8.72 -2.31 -1.60
C THR A 89 -7.87 -3.32 -0.83
N TYR A 90 -7.04 -2.88 0.12
CA TYR A 90 -6.30 -3.82 0.99
C TYR A 90 -7.26 -4.65 1.85
N MET A 91 -8.25 -4.02 2.50
CA MET A 91 -9.20 -4.72 3.38
C MET A 91 -10.10 -5.70 2.62
N THR A 92 -10.54 -5.32 1.42
CA THR A 92 -11.37 -6.16 0.55
C THR A 92 -10.57 -7.37 0.10
N ALA A 93 -9.32 -7.19 -0.35
CA ALA A 93 -8.47 -8.30 -0.75
C ALA A 93 -8.19 -9.28 0.40
N LEU A 94 -8.08 -8.82 1.65
CA LEU A 94 -7.96 -9.72 2.81
C LEU A 94 -9.26 -10.51 3.03
N THR A 95 -10.39 -9.81 3.03
CA THR A 95 -11.71 -10.40 3.27
C THR A 95 -12.07 -11.45 2.21
N ASP A 96 -11.83 -11.16 0.93
CA ASP A 96 -12.10 -12.05 -0.20
C ASP A 96 -11.31 -13.36 -0.14
N HIS A 97 -10.16 -13.35 0.54
CA HIS A 97 -9.29 -14.52 0.74
C HIS A 97 -9.43 -15.15 2.13
N GLY A 98 -10.38 -14.66 2.95
CA GLY A 98 -10.64 -15.19 4.29
C GLY A 98 -9.49 -14.97 5.27
N LEU A 99 -8.86 -13.79 5.22
CA LEU A 99 -7.89 -13.28 6.20
C LEU A 99 -8.43 -12.08 6.98
#